data_AF-A0A4C1TET9-F1
#
_entry.id   AF-A0A4C1TET9-F1
#
_cell.length_a   1.000
_cell.length_b   1.000
_cell.length_c   1.000
_cell.angle_alpha   90.00
_cell.angle_beta   90.00
_cell.angle_gamma   90.00
#
_symmetry.space_group_name_H-M   'P 1'
#
loop_
_entity.id
_entity.type
_entity.pdbx_description
1 polymer ?
#
loop_
_entity_poly.entity_id
_entity_poly.type
_entity_poly.pdbx_seq_one_letter_code
_entity_poly.pdbx_strand_id
1 'polypeptide(L)'
;MVVKAINAAANQGGILQRESVVDDAARETLPEGTQPGSTMRREQNSERRRGLAELTHAINKLAKPRPISNQVIELPAFCGNVNEWRLTKNSYEATTLTYEYKPHENLARLRVAVQGKVRTTIYHLLVANSKPEDIMAALEGKFG
;
A
#
# COMPACT_ATOMS: atom_id res chain seq x y z
N MET A 1 9.07 42.80 -8.89
CA MET A 1 9.04 43.28 -7.51
C MET A 1 9.32 42.10 -6.59
N VAL A 2 10.55 42.06 -6.05
CA VAL A 2 11.04 41.41 -4.82
C VAL A 2 10.50 40.02 -4.43
N VAL A 3 11.32 38.98 -4.62
CA VAL A 3 11.44 37.89 -3.63
C VAL A 3 12.78 38.09 -2.93
N LYS A 4 12.72 38.45 -1.65
CA LYS A 4 13.88 38.67 -0.79
C LYS A 4 14.42 37.32 -0.29
N ALA A 5 15.74 37.26 -0.23
CA ALA A 5 16.63 36.20 0.18
C ALA A 5 16.43 35.68 1.62
N ILE A 6 17.14 34.59 1.93
CA ILE A 6 17.81 34.16 3.21
C ILE A 6 18.14 32.67 2.95
N ASN A 7 19.34 32.08 3.06
CA ASN A 7 20.65 32.42 3.60
C ASN A 7 21.65 31.44 2.95
N ALA A 8 22.77 31.93 2.43
CA ALA A 8 23.96 31.11 2.14
C ALA A 8 25.15 31.82 2.79
N ALA A 9 25.59 31.30 3.92
CA ALA A 9 26.75 31.81 4.62
C ALA A 9 27.49 30.67 5.31
N ALA A 10 28.82 30.67 5.08
CA ALA A 10 29.87 30.23 5.99
C ALA A 10 29.98 28.71 6.25
N ASN A 11 31.15 28.08 6.30
CA ASN A 11 32.50 28.59 6.17
C ASN A 11 33.44 27.41 5.92
N GLN A 12 34.57 27.74 5.30
CA GLN A 12 35.70 26.88 4.99
C GLN A 12 36.48 26.47 6.25
N GLY A 13 37.24 25.38 6.14
CA GLY A 13 38.27 24.93 7.08
C GLY A 13 38.35 23.40 7.00
N GLY A 14 39.25 22.78 6.25
CA GLY A 14 40.69 22.99 6.26
C GLY A 14 41.31 21.64 6.63
N ILE A 15 41.38 20.73 5.66
CA ILE A 15 42.05 19.44 5.80
C ILE A 15 43.53 19.70 5.52
N LEU A 16 44.40 19.67 6.54
CA LEU A 16 45.81 19.34 6.32
C LEU A 16 46.50 18.80 7.58
N GLN A 17 47.41 17.88 7.32
CA GLN A 17 48.14 16.97 8.20
C GLN A 17 49.00 17.65 9.28
N ARG A 18 49.24 16.91 10.37
CA ARG A 18 50.53 16.91 11.08
C ARG A 18 50.86 15.51 11.57
N GLU A 19 51.94 14.95 11.03
CA GLU A 19 52.65 13.79 11.55
C GLU A 19 53.21 14.07 12.96
N SER A 20 53.20 13.05 13.83
CA SER A 20 54.24 12.87 14.83
C SER A 20 54.47 11.39 15.09
N VAL A 21 55.74 11.05 15.06
CA VAL A 21 56.40 9.75 14.96
C VAL A 21 56.78 9.24 16.38
N VAL A 22 56.65 7.91 16.55
CA VAL A 22 57.25 6.92 17.49
C VAL A 22 57.33 7.11 19.02
N ASP A 23 56.87 6.03 19.67
CA ASP A 23 57.41 5.22 20.79
C ASP A 23 57.82 5.84 22.14
N ASP A 24 57.16 5.34 23.21
CA ASP A 24 57.73 4.44 24.23
C ASP A 24 57.25 4.71 25.68
N ALA A 25 57.08 3.61 26.41
CA ALA A 25 57.05 3.47 27.88
C ALA A 25 55.98 4.23 28.71
N ALA A 26 54.95 3.51 29.16
CA ALA A 26 54.89 2.98 30.54
C ALA A 26 53.46 2.52 30.90
N ARG A 27 53.39 1.28 31.38
CA ARG A 27 52.21 0.63 31.94
C ARG A 27 51.84 1.29 33.26
N GLU A 28 50.58 1.68 33.43
CA GLU A 28 49.91 1.51 34.73
C GLU A 28 48.45 1.06 34.55
N THR A 29 48.13 0.09 35.40
CA THR A 29 46.96 -0.77 35.52
C THR A 29 45.70 -0.03 35.98
N LEU A 30 44.58 -0.25 35.26
CA LEU A 30 43.16 -0.46 35.65
C LEU A 30 42.65 0.09 37.03
N PRO A 31 41.38 0.59 37.11
CA PRO A 31 40.24 -0.29 36.85
C PRO A 31 39.05 0.27 36.05
N GLU A 32 38.40 -0.72 35.46
CA GLU A 32 37.16 -0.77 34.72
C GLU A 32 35.98 -0.23 35.54
N GLY A 33 35.56 0.99 35.25
CA GLY A 33 34.28 1.53 35.70
C GLY A 33 33.19 1.21 34.69
N THR A 34 32.62 0.00 34.74
CA THR A 34 31.37 -0.32 34.03
C THR A 34 30.28 0.64 34.49
N GLN A 35 29.90 1.61 33.65
CA GLN A 35 28.78 2.53 33.90
C GLN A 35 27.44 1.79 33.69
N PRO A 36 26.67 1.46 34.74
CA PRO A 36 25.42 0.69 34.63
C PRO A 36 24.25 1.49 34.02
N GLY A 37 24.41 2.80 33.78
CA GLY A 37 23.36 3.66 33.21
C GLY A 37 23.27 3.64 31.68
N SER A 38 24.27 3.08 30.99
CA SER A 38 24.37 3.13 29.53
C SER A 38 23.51 2.06 28.83
N THR A 39 23.40 0.88 29.43
CA THR A 39 22.58 -0.24 28.95
C THR A 39 21.10 0.05 29.14
N MET A 40 20.70 0.48 30.35
CA MET A 40 19.32 0.82 30.68
C MET A 40 18.74 1.94 29.80
N ARG A 41 19.53 2.99 29.54
CA ARG A 41 19.12 4.10 28.65
C ARG A 41 19.00 3.65 27.18
N ARG A 42 19.80 2.67 26.75
CA ARG A 42 19.79 2.13 25.38
C ARG A 42 18.61 1.20 25.16
N GLU A 43 18.24 0.41 26.16
CA GLU A 43 17.06 -0.46 26.15
C GLU A 43 15.77 0.37 26.14
N GLN A 44 15.64 1.37 27.02
CA GLN A 44 14.47 2.25 27.00
C GLN A 44 14.31 3.02 25.68
N ASN A 45 15.41 3.30 24.99
CA ASN A 45 15.37 3.93 23.66
C ASN A 45 14.98 2.92 22.57
N SER A 46 15.40 1.66 22.67
CA SER A 46 15.00 0.60 21.74
C SER A 46 13.52 0.25 21.87
N GLU A 47 13.00 0.20 23.11
CA GLU A 47 11.59 0.00 23.42
C GLU A 47 10.72 1.17 22.93
N ARG A 48 11.13 2.42 23.19
CA ARG A 48 10.43 3.60 22.64
C ARG A 48 10.39 3.61 21.13
N ARG A 49 11.49 3.23 20.47
CA ARG A 49 11.57 3.11 19.01
C ARG A 49 10.68 1.99 18.47
N ARG A 50 10.62 0.85 19.17
CA ARG A 50 9.72 -0.26 18.85
C ARG A 50 8.26 0.14 18.99
N GLY A 51 7.89 0.77 20.10
CA GLY A 51 6.53 1.27 20.34
C GLY A 51 6.09 2.32 19.32
N LEU A 52 6.99 3.22 18.89
CA LEU A 52 6.71 4.18 17.83
C LEU A 52 6.53 3.51 16.46
N ALA A 53 7.33 2.50 16.15
CA ALA A 53 7.20 1.72 14.92
C ALA A 53 5.90 0.92 14.90
N GLU A 54 5.51 0.30 16.02
CA GLU A 54 4.24 -0.40 16.20
C GLU A 54 3.05 0.56 16.09
N LEU A 55 3.13 1.74 16.69
CA LEU A 55 2.11 2.79 16.55
C LEU A 55 1.99 3.26 15.10
N THR A 56 3.11 3.50 14.42
CA THR A 56 3.11 3.89 12.99
C THR A 56 2.54 2.78 12.11
N HIS A 57 2.84 1.51 12.43
CA HIS A 57 2.26 0.36 11.74
C HIS A 57 0.75 0.26 11.98
N ALA A 58 0.27 0.46 13.21
CA ALA A 58 -1.14 0.45 13.56
C ALA A 58 -1.89 1.61 12.89
N ILE A 59 -1.32 2.81 12.89
CA ILE A 59 -1.88 3.98 12.20
C ILE A 59 -1.96 3.70 10.70
N ASN A 60 -0.92 3.16 10.07
CA ASN A 60 -0.98 2.78 8.65
C ASN A 60 -2.02 1.69 8.38
N LYS A 61 -2.23 0.74 9.30
CA LYS A 61 -3.30 -0.26 9.20
C LYS A 61 -4.69 0.36 9.32
N LEU A 62 -4.89 1.40 10.12
CA LEU A 62 -6.15 2.12 10.26
C LEU A 62 -6.40 3.16 9.16
N ALA A 63 -5.34 3.77 8.63
CA ALA A 63 -5.38 4.80 7.60
C ALA A 63 -5.57 4.22 6.20
N LYS A 64 -5.29 2.92 6.01
CA LYS A 64 -5.81 2.19 4.85
C LYS A 64 -7.32 2.40 4.83
N PRO A 65 -7.91 2.91 3.72
CA PRO A 65 -9.34 3.02 3.58
C PRO A 65 -9.96 1.69 3.97
N ARG A 66 -10.58 1.64 5.15
CA ARG A 66 -11.38 0.48 5.53
C ARG A 66 -12.55 0.49 4.56
N PRO A 67 -12.86 -0.63 3.90
CA PRO A 67 -14.10 -0.74 3.16
C PRO A 67 -15.22 -0.28 4.08
N ILE A 68 -15.97 0.74 3.65
CA ILE A 68 -17.15 1.21 4.35
C ILE A 68 -18.09 0.00 4.35
N SER A 69 -18.15 -0.69 5.49
CA SER A 69 -19.06 -1.78 5.86
C SER A 69 -19.74 -2.50 4.68
N ASN A 70 -19.14 -3.55 4.12
CA ASN A 70 -19.81 -4.60 3.33
C ASN A 70 -20.81 -4.17 2.23
N GLN A 71 -20.81 -2.91 1.80
CA GLN A 71 -21.65 -2.45 0.71
C GLN A 71 -20.94 -2.86 -0.56
N VAL A 72 -21.26 -4.07 -1.03
CA VAL A 72 -20.93 -4.54 -2.36
C VAL A 72 -21.29 -3.41 -3.32
N ILE A 73 -20.31 -2.79 -3.97
CA ILE A 73 -20.59 -1.76 -4.96
C ILE A 73 -21.26 -2.46 -6.13
N GLU A 74 -22.54 -2.16 -6.30
CA GLU A 74 -23.32 -2.72 -7.38
C GLU A 74 -22.78 -2.24 -8.72
N LEU A 75 -22.72 -3.17 -9.67
CA LEU A 75 -22.36 -2.85 -11.04
C LEU A 75 -23.59 -2.26 -11.75
N PRO A 76 -23.38 -1.37 -12.74
CA PRO A 76 -24.45 -0.91 -13.61
C PRO A 76 -25.22 -2.09 -14.22
N ALA A 77 -26.54 -1.95 -14.33
CA ALA A 77 -27.35 -2.94 -15.02
C ALA A 77 -26.95 -2.99 -16.51
N PHE A 78 -26.78 -4.21 -17.02
CA PHE A 78 -26.38 -4.48 -18.40
C PHE A 78 -27.43 -5.33 -19.11
N CYS A 79 -28.10 -4.72 -20.08
CA CYS A 79 -29.19 -5.34 -20.84
C CYS A 79 -28.82 -5.65 -22.31
N GLY A 80 -27.58 -5.37 -22.71
CA GLY A 80 -27.03 -5.74 -24.03
C GLY A 80 -26.67 -4.56 -24.93
N ASN A 81 -26.70 -3.32 -24.43
CA ASN A 81 -26.24 -2.16 -25.17
C ASN A 81 -24.71 -2.01 -25.07
N VAL A 82 -24.01 -1.74 -26.18
CA VAL A 82 -22.55 -1.56 -26.22
C VAL A 82 -22.07 -0.43 -25.28
N ASN A 83 -22.84 0.66 -25.14
CA ASN A 83 -22.48 1.75 -24.24
C ASN A 83 -22.64 1.35 -22.76
N GLU A 84 -23.68 0.57 -22.44
CA GLU A 84 -23.85 -0.02 -21.10
C GLU A 84 -22.74 -1.02 -20.79
N TRP A 85 -22.30 -1.79 -21.79
CA TRP A 85 -21.19 -2.72 -21.65
C TRP A 85 -19.90 -2.00 -21.26
N ARG A 86 -19.53 -0.93 -21.98
CA ARG A 86 -18.35 -0.12 -21.66
C ARG A 86 -18.40 0.46 -20.24
N LEU A 87 -19.56 0.96 -19.82
CA LEU A 87 -19.75 1.48 -18.47
C LEU A 87 -19.61 0.37 -17.41
N THR A 88 -20.22 -0.79 -17.66
CA THR A 88 -20.18 -1.95 -16.77
C THR A 88 -18.76 -2.50 -16.64
N LYS A 89 -18.03 -2.63 -17.75
CA LYS A 89 -16.64 -3.10 -17.78
C LYS A 89 -15.71 -2.17 -17.00
N ASN A 90 -15.77 -0.87 -17.26
CA ASN A 90 -14.96 0.11 -16.55
C ASN A 90 -15.27 0.09 -15.04
N SER A 91 -16.56 0.07 -14.68
CA SER A 91 -16.98 -0.03 -13.28
C SER A 91 -16.48 -1.33 -12.64
N TYR A 92 -16.56 -2.46 -13.33
CA TYR A 92 -16.06 -3.75 -12.87
C TYR A 92 -14.55 -3.70 -12.58
N GLU A 93 -13.76 -3.22 -13.53
CA GLU A 93 -12.30 -3.14 -13.39
C GLU A 93 -11.88 -2.15 -12.29
N ALA A 94 -12.46 -0.94 -12.29
CA ALA A 94 -12.15 0.09 -11.31
C ALA A 94 -12.49 -0.35 -9.88
N THR A 95 -13.66 -0.95 -9.68
CA THR A 95 -14.09 -1.40 -8.35
C THR A 95 -13.38 -2.68 -7.92
N THR A 96 -13.07 -3.60 -8.83
CA THR A 96 -12.28 -4.79 -8.49
C THR A 96 -10.88 -4.42 -8.03
N LEU A 97 -10.22 -3.46 -8.70
CA LEU A 97 -8.89 -2.99 -8.29
C LEU A 97 -8.93 -2.19 -6.98
N THR A 98 -9.95 -1.35 -6.80
CA THR A 98 -10.06 -0.46 -5.63
C THR A 98 -10.41 -1.23 -4.35
N TYR A 99 -11.28 -2.23 -4.46
CA TYR A 99 -11.84 -2.94 -3.30
C TYR A 99 -11.35 -4.39 -3.15
N GLU A 100 -10.45 -4.84 -4.03
CA GLU A 100 -9.85 -6.19 -4.00
C GLU A 100 -10.91 -7.31 -3.92
N TYR A 101 -11.99 -7.18 -4.71
CA TYR A 101 -13.08 -8.17 -4.70
C TYR A 101 -12.57 -9.57 -5.06
N LYS A 102 -12.99 -10.56 -4.28
CA LYS A 102 -12.70 -11.96 -4.54
C LYS A 102 -13.51 -12.47 -5.73
N PRO A 103 -13.06 -13.55 -6.40
CA PRO A 103 -13.76 -14.07 -7.58
C PRO A 103 -15.24 -14.39 -7.35
N HIS A 104 -15.61 -14.88 -6.16
CA HIS A 104 -17.00 -15.18 -5.83
C HIS A 104 -17.86 -13.93 -5.59
N GLU A 105 -17.27 -12.84 -5.07
CA GLU A 105 -17.95 -11.55 -4.89
C GLU A 105 -18.21 -10.91 -6.25
N ASN A 106 -17.20 -10.93 -7.12
CA ASN A 106 -17.34 -10.46 -8.50
C ASN A 106 -18.35 -11.29 -9.31
N LEU A 107 -18.38 -12.60 -9.12
CA LEU A 107 -19.41 -13.45 -9.73
C LEU A 107 -20.82 -13.07 -9.25
N ALA A 108 -21.01 -12.82 -7.95
CA ALA A 108 -22.30 -12.38 -7.42
C ALA A 108 -22.72 -11.03 -8.00
N ARG A 109 -21.79 -10.09 -8.11
CA ARG A 109 -22.03 -8.77 -8.73
C ARG A 109 -22.43 -8.91 -10.20
N LEU A 110 -21.72 -9.72 -10.98
CA LEU A 110 -22.05 -9.99 -12.38
C LEU A 110 -23.44 -10.65 -12.53
N ARG A 111 -23.82 -11.54 -11.61
CA ARG A 111 -25.17 -12.14 -11.60
C ARG A 111 -26.28 -11.13 -11.38
N VAL A 112 -26.02 -10.02 -10.69
CA VAL A 112 -27.01 -8.95 -10.46
C VAL A 112 -27.01 -7.95 -11.62
N ALA A 113 -25.81 -7.62 -12.11
CA ALA A 113 -25.59 -6.66 -13.19
C ALA A 113 -26.20 -7.13 -14.51
N VAL A 114 -26.00 -8.41 -14.86
CA VAL A 114 -26.41 -8.93 -16.16
C VAL A 114 -27.89 -9.28 -16.15
N GLN A 115 -28.64 -8.58 -17.00
CA GLN A 115 -30.11 -8.64 -17.06
C GLN A 115 -30.61 -8.94 -18.48
N GLY A 116 -31.91 -9.25 -18.58
CA GLY A 116 -32.61 -9.44 -19.85
C GLY A 116 -31.98 -10.50 -20.77
N LYS A 117 -31.85 -10.15 -22.05
CA LYS A 117 -31.37 -11.05 -23.13
C LYS A 117 -29.90 -11.44 -22.97
N VAL A 118 -29.09 -10.61 -22.33
CA VAL A 118 -27.69 -10.94 -22.04
C VAL A 118 -27.65 -12.08 -21.04
N ARG A 119 -28.44 -11.98 -19.96
CA ARG A 119 -28.49 -13.00 -18.91
C ARG A 119 -28.81 -14.38 -19.46
N THR A 120 -29.81 -14.48 -20.34
CA THR A 120 -30.16 -15.76 -20.98
C THR A 120 -29.03 -16.30 -21.84
N THR A 121 -28.28 -15.41 -22.49
CA THR A 121 -27.17 -15.79 -23.39
C THR A 121 -25.99 -16.38 -22.61
N ILE A 122 -25.64 -15.81 -21.46
CA ILE A 122 -24.54 -16.28 -20.62
C ILE A 122 -25.00 -17.17 -19.46
N TYR A 123 -26.27 -17.59 -19.45
CA TYR A 123 -26.87 -18.35 -18.35
C TYR A 123 -26.06 -19.63 -18.04
N HIS A 124 -25.60 -20.32 -19.08
CA HIS A 124 -24.77 -21.52 -18.94
C HIS A 124 -23.44 -21.25 -18.19
N LEU A 125 -22.81 -20.07 -18.40
CA LEU A 125 -21.60 -19.65 -17.67
C LEU A 125 -21.91 -19.25 -16.24
N LEU A 126 -23.06 -18.62 -16.00
CA LEU A 126 -23.49 -18.23 -14.65
C LEU A 126 -23.82 -19.44 -13.77
N VAL A 127 -24.42 -20.49 -14.34
CA VAL A 127 -24.76 -21.74 -13.63
C VAL A 127 -23.55 -22.62 -13.39
N ALA A 128 -22.59 -22.63 -14.31
CA ALA A 128 -21.37 -23.42 -14.18
C ALA A 128 -20.40 -22.92 -13.09
N ASN A 129 -20.74 -21.84 -12.36
CA ASN A 129 -19.82 -21.12 -11.46
C ASN A 129 -18.48 -20.82 -12.15
N SER A 130 -18.54 -20.45 -13.43
CA SER A 130 -17.36 -20.08 -14.21
C SER A 130 -16.64 -18.89 -13.57
N LYS A 131 -15.35 -18.78 -13.85
CA LYS A 131 -14.55 -17.68 -13.33
C LYS A 131 -15.12 -16.36 -13.88
N PRO A 132 -15.16 -15.29 -13.07
CA PRO A 132 -15.69 -14.01 -13.54
C PRO A 132 -14.93 -13.46 -14.75
N GLU A 133 -13.65 -13.83 -14.92
CA GLU A 133 -12.85 -13.51 -16.11
C GLU A 133 -13.40 -14.16 -17.39
N ASP A 134 -13.84 -15.42 -17.32
CA ASP A 134 -14.42 -16.13 -18.46
C ASP A 134 -15.75 -15.50 -18.88
N ILE A 135 -16.54 -15.06 -17.89
CA ILE A 135 -17.80 -14.35 -18.12
C ILE A 135 -17.53 -13.00 -18.77
N MET A 136 -16.56 -12.23 -18.26
CA MET A 136 -16.17 -10.95 -18.82
C MET A 136 -15.65 -11.10 -20.27
N ALA A 137 -14.86 -12.13 -20.55
CA ALA A 137 -14.36 -12.42 -21.90
C ALA A 137 -15.50 -12.79 -22.86
N ALA A 138 -16.47 -13.59 -22.40
CA ALA A 138 -17.63 -13.96 -23.21
C ALA A 138 -18.54 -12.76 -23.51
N LEU A 139 -18.67 -11.83 -22.57
CA LEU A 139 -19.41 -10.58 -22.75
C LEU A 139 -18.68 -9.62 -23.69
N GLU A 140 -17.36 -9.47 -23.54
CA GLU A 140 -16.53 -8.67 -24.45
C GLU A 140 -16.64 -9.19 -25.89
N GLY A 141 -16.55 -10.50 -26.10
CA GLY A 141 -16.64 -11.08 -27.45
C GLY A 141 -18.01 -10.88 -28.13
N LYS A 142 -19.06 -10.55 -27.38
CA LYS A 142 -20.42 -10.34 -27.92
C LYS A 142 -20.84 -8.87 -28.01
N PHE A 143 -20.29 -8.00 -27.17
CA PHE A 143 -20.75 -6.61 -27.00
C PHE A 143 -19.62 -5.57 -27.00
N GLY A 144 -18.36 -6.00 -27.05
CA GLY A 144 -17.15 -5.16 -27.09
C GLY A 144 -16.83 -4.62 -28.48
#